data_AF-A0A1V4WZ07-F1
#
_entry.id   AF-A0A1V4WZ07-F1
#
_cell.length_a   1.000
_cell.length_b   1.000
_cell.length_c   1.000
_cell.angle_alpha   90.00
_cell.angle_beta   90.00
_cell.angle_gamma   90.00
#
_symmetry.space_group_name_H-M   'P 1'
#
loop_
_entity.id
_entity.type
_entity.pdbx_description
1 polymer ?
#
loop_
_entity_poly.entity_id
_entity_poly.type
_entity_poly.pdbx_seq_one_letter_code
_entity_poly.pdbx_strand_id
1 'polypeptide(L)'
;MHYVAVPGALKRDNVNETLEEERKLRRLRFVVDFALEFIRTQDIPHDHAIRIVEGVRKQALNLFPGKEETFDIIYAPRFKRALNEKYKRD
;
A
#
# COMPACT_ATOMS: atom_id res chain seq x y z
N MET A 1 29.71 -28.65 38.15
CA MET A 1 28.53 -28.52 37.26
C MET A 1 28.71 -27.25 36.44
N HIS A 2 29.13 -27.37 35.19
CA HIS A 2 29.24 -26.24 34.26
C HIS A 2 27.87 -26.03 33.61
N TYR A 3 27.29 -24.83 33.75
CA TYR A 3 26.08 -24.44 33.04
C TYR A 3 26.41 -24.27 31.55
N VAL A 4 25.82 -25.12 30.70
CA VAL A 4 25.91 -25.00 29.24
C VAL A 4 24.80 -24.05 28.80
N ALA A 5 25.15 -23.00 28.05
CA ALA A 5 24.20 -22.05 27.50
C ALA A 5 23.18 -22.76 26.59
N VAL A 6 21.88 -22.58 26.87
CA VAL A 6 20.79 -23.06 25.99
C VAL A 6 20.67 -22.09 24.81
N PRO A 7 20.93 -22.52 23.56
CA PRO A 7 20.70 -21.68 22.39
C PRO A 7 19.22 -21.79 22.00
N GLY A 8 18.42 -20.76 22.31
CA GLY A 8 16.99 -20.79 21.98
C GLY A 8 16.22 -19.48 22.08
N ALA A 9 16.86 -18.37 22.47
CA ALA A 9 16.17 -17.09 22.65
C ALA A 9 16.35 -16.10 21.48
N LEU A 10 16.88 -16.55 20.35
CA LEU A 10 16.91 -15.76 19.10
C LEU A 10 15.85 -16.33 18.15
N LYS A 11 14.88 -15.50 17.70
CA LYS A 11 13.80 -15.76 16.70
C LYS A 11 12.39 -16.11 17.22
N ARG A 12 11.77 -15.24 18.02
CA ARG A 12 10.28 -15.16 18.03
C ARG A 12 9.77 -13.78 17.61
N ASP A 13 10.47 -12.72 18.00
CA ASP A 13 10.02 -11.35 17.72
C ASP A 13 10.17 -10.95 16.24
N ASN A 14 11.28 -11.35 15.58
CA ASN A 14 11.55 -11.05 14.16
C ASN A 14 10.52 -11.65 13.19
N VAL A 15 10.01 -12.85 13.47
CA VAL A 15 9.03 -13.52 12.60
C VAL A 15 7.70 -12.77 12.65
N ASN A 16 7.30 -12.27 13.83
CA ASN A 16 6.04 -11.56 14.00
C ASN A 16 6.07 -10.19 13.29
N GLU A 17 7.18 -9.45 13.40
CA GLU A 17 7.38 -8.18 12.68
C GLU A 17 7.34 -8.37 11.15
N THR A 18 8.02 -9.40 10.63
CA THR A 18 8.01 -9.71 9.20
C THR A 18 6.60 -10.06 8.70
N LEU A 19 5.85 -10.85 9.46
CA LEU A 19 4.47 -11.20 9.11
C LEU A 19 3.54 -9.99 9.13
N GLU A 20 3.72 -9.07 10.06
CA GLU A 20 2.95 -7.82 10.13
C GLU A 20 3.26 -6.89 8.95
N GLU A 21 4.53 -6.76 8.56
CA GLU A 21 4.91 -6.02 7.35
C GLU A 21 4.29 -6.62 6.08
N GLU A 22 4.34 -7.94 5.93
CA GLU A 22 3.68 -8.61 4.81
C GLU A 22 2.16 -8.40 4.81
N ARG A 23 1.51 -8.43 5.99
CA ARG A 23 0.08 -8.15 6.12
C ARG A 23 -0.25 -6.73 5.67
N LYS A 24 0.55 -5.74 6.08
CA LYS A 24 0.40 -4.35 5.63
C LYS A 24 0.58 -4.22 4.12
N LEU A 25 1.56 -4.91 3.53
CA LEU A 25 1.81 -4.89 2.08
C LEU A 25 0.64 -5.51 1.30
N ARG A 26 0.15 -6.68 1.73
CA ARG A 26 -1.02 -7.33 1.13
C ARG A 26 -2.25 -6.42 1.20
N ARG A 27 -2.48 -5.78 2.36
CA ARG A 27 -3.59 -4.83 2.54
C ARG A 27 -3.45 -3.62 1.62
N LEU A 28 -2.27 -3.02 1.53
CA LEU A 28 -2.05 -1.86 0.66
C LEU A 28 -2.27 -2.23 -0.81
N ARG A 29 -1.73 -3.38 -1.26
CA ARG A 29 -1.93 -3.86 -2.63
C ARG A 29 -3.41 -4.03 -2.95
N PHE A 30 -4.17 -4.65 -2.05
CA PHE A 30 -5.61 -4.81 -2.21
C PHE A 30 -6.33 -3.46 -2.36
N VAL A 31 -6.04 -2.49 -1.47
CA VAL A 31 -6.65 -1.16 -1.51
C VAL A 31 -6.33 -0.42 -2.82
N VAL A 32 -5.07 -0.49 -3.27
CA VAL A 32 -4.64 0.12 -4.53
C VAL A 32 -5.35 -0.51 -5.72
N ASP A 33 -5.31 -1.84 -5.82
CA ASP A 33 -5.87 -2.55 -6.98
C ASP A 33 -7.41 -2.35 -7.02
N PHE A 34 -8.08 -2.35 -5.86
CA PHE A 34 -9.50 -2.01 -5.74
C PHE A 34 -9.78 -0.57 -6.19
N ALA A 35 -9.02 0.42 -5.70
CA ALA A 35 -9.22 1.81 -6.06
C ALA A 35 -9.00 2.06 -7.56
N LEU A 36 -8.00 1.42 -8.18
CA LEU A 36 -7.78 1.49 -9.61
C LEU A 36 -8.99 0.94 -10.39
N GLU A 37 -9.52 -0.21 -9.98
CA GLU A 37 -10.67 -0.82 -10.64
C GLU A 37 -11.95 -0.01 -10.46
N PHE A 38 -12.16 0.52 -9.25
CA PHE A 38 -13.28 1.40 -8.96
C PHE A 38 -13.23 2.67 -9.82
N ILE A 39 -12.06 3.31 -9.88
CA ILE A 39 -11.85 4.49 -10.73
C ILE A 39 -12.16 4.14 -12.19
N ARG A 40 -11.71 3.01 -12.72
CA ARG A 40 -12.00 2.63 -14.12
C ARG A 40 -13.47 2.37 -14.39
N THR A 41 -14.15 1.65 -13.51
CA THR A 41 -15.49 1.10 -13.79
C THR A 41 -16.65 2.01 -13.40
N GLN A 42 -16.53 2.81 -12.33
CA GLN A 42 -17.68 3.51 -11.76
C GLN A 42 -17.88 4.90 -12.37
N ASP A 43 -19.11 5.28 -12.72
CA ASP A 43 -19.39 6.62 -13.22
C ASP A 43 -19.32 7.65 -12.07
N ILE A 44 -18.14 8.21 -11.87
CA ILE A 44 -17.86 9.20 -10.82
C ILE A 44 -17.19 10.43 -11.45
N PRO A 45 -17.46 11.63 -10.93
CA PRO A 45 -16.76 12.85 -11.33
C PRO A 45 -15.24 12.77 -11.15
N HIS A 46 -14.50 13.52 -11.97
CA HIS A 46 -13.03 13.54 -11.93
C HIS A 46 -12.49 13.95 -10.56
N ASP A 47 -13.07 14.96 -9.92
CA ASP A 47 -12.68 15.42 -8.57
C ASP A 47 -12.89 14.32 -7.51
N HIS A 48 -13.92 13.48 -7.67
CA HIS A 48 -14.15 12.35 -6.78
C HIS A 48 -13.07 11.28 -6.97
N ALA A 49 -12.69 10.99 -8.22
CA ALA A 49 -11.59 10.07 -8.50
C ALA A 49 -10.25 10.56 -7.91
N ILE A 50 -9.96 11.87 -7.95
CA ILE A 50 -8.77 12.46 -7.30
C ILE A 50 -8.80 12.24 -5.78
N ARG A 51 -9.94 12.48 -5.12
CA ARG A 51 -10.10 12.24 -3.68
C ARG A 51 -9.86 10.77 -3.29
N ILE A 52 -10.23 9.83 -4.16
CA ILE A 52 -9.93 8.40 -3.95
C ILE A 52 -8.41 8.17 -3.95
N VAL A 53 -7.69 8.74 -4.92
CA VAL A 53 -6.22 8.62 -5.00
C VAL A 53 -5.55 9.20 -3.75
N GLU A 54 -5.98 10.39 -3.30
CA GLU A 54 -5.50 11.01 -2.07
C GLU A 54 -5.76 10.15 -0.83
N GLY A 55 -6.94 9.53 -0.75
CA GLY A 55 -7.31 8.61 0.33
C GLY A 55 -6.41 7.38 0.37
N VAL A 56 -6.11 6.77 -0.79
CA VAL A 56 -5.19 5.64 -0.90
C VAL A 56 -3.77 6.04 -0.49
N ARG A 57 -3.30 7.22 -0.93
CA ARG A 57 -1.99 7.75 -0.52
C ARG A 57 -1.91 7.92 0.98
N LYS A 58 -2.90 8.55 1.61
CA LYS A 58 -2.97 8.71 3.08
C LYS A 58 -2.96 7.36 3.78
N GLN A 59 -3.70 6.37 3.28
CA GLN A 59 -3.70 5.03 3.85
C GLN A 59 -2.35 4.34 3.74
N ALA A 60 -1.63 4.52 2.62
CA ALA A 60 -0.28 4.00 2.45
C ALA A 60 0.70 4.57 3.46
N LEU A 61 0.67 5.89 3.68
CA LEU A 61 1.54 6.57 4.66
C LEU A 61 1.22 6.20 6.10
N ASN A 62 -0.05 5.92 6.42
CA ASN A 62 -0.42 5.40 7.74
C ASN A 62 0.13 3.98 7.98
N LEU A 63 0.19 3.14 6.93
CA LEU A 63 0.73 1.78 7.02
C LEU A 63 2.27 1.78 7.01
N PHE A 64 2.87 2.70 6.27
CA PHE A 64 4.32 2.82 6.04
C PHE A 64 4.77 4.28 6.17
N PRO A 65 4.91 4.80 7.41
CA PRO A 65 5.37 6.17 7.63
C PRO A 65 6.77 6.40 7.04
N GLY A 66 6.99 7.54 6.38
CA GLY A 66 8.30 7.90 5.79
C GLY A 66 8.61 7.21 4.45
N LYS A 67 7.60 6.63 3.77
CA LYS A 67 7.73 5.93 2.48
C LYS A 67 6.99 6.64 1.35
N GLU A 68 6.82 7.95 1.44
CA GLU A 68 6.11 8.81 0.49
C GLU A 68 6.65 8.64 -0.93
N GLU A 69 7.96 8.79 -1.10
CA GLU A 69 8.62 8.70 -2.41
C GLU A 69 8.44 7.32 -3.04
N THR A 70 8.53 6.25 -2.23
CA THR A 70 8.32 4.88 -2.69
C THR A 70 6.90 4.67 -3.20
N PHE A 71 5.90 5.21 -2.48
CA PHE A 71 4.51 5.17 -2.93
C PHE A 71 4.34 5.92 -4.26
N ASP A 72 4.90 7.13 -4.34
CA ASP A 72 4.76 7.99 -5.51
C ASP A 72 5.42 7.36 -6.75
N ILE A 73 6.57 6.68 -6.61
CA ILE A 73 7.24 5.96 -7.70
C ILE A 73 6.42 4.74 -8.18
N ILE A 74 5.88 3.94 -7.25
CA ILE A 74 5.27 2.65 -7.60
C ILE A 74 3.81 2.82 -8.05
N TYR A 75 3.05 3.69 -7.38
CA TYR A 75 1.59 3.73 -7.52
C TYR A 75 1.08 4.96 -8.25
N ALA A 76 1.72 6.13 -8.14
CA ALA A 76 1.25 7.33 -8.84
C ALA A 76 1.17 7.14 -10.36
N PRO A 77 2.10 6.46 -11.05
CA PRO A 77 1.98 6.19 -12.49
C PRO A 77 0.73 5.36 -12.84
N ARG A 78 0.34 4.41 -11.99
CA ARG A 78 -0.83 3.54 -12.20
C ARG A 78 -2.13 4.35 -12.11
N PHE A 79 -2.24 5.21 -11.09
CA PHE A 79 -3.40 6.09 -10.94
C PHE A 79 -3.47 7.15 -12.05
N LYS A 80 -2.34 7.77 -12.41
CA LYS A 80 -2.26 8.72 -13.51
C LYS A 80 -2.77 8.11 -14.82
N ARG A 81 -2.39 6.87 -15.12
CA ARG A 81 -2.90 6.14 -16.29
C ARG A 81 -4.41 5.92 -16.23
N ALA A 82 -4.92 5.39 -15.12
CA ALA A 82 -6.37 5.13 -14.97
C ALA A 82 -7.20 6.41 -15.08
N LEU A 83 -6.73 7.52 -14.50
CA LEU A 83 -7.39 8.82 -14.60
C LEU A 83 -7.35 9.36 -16.03
N ASN A 84 -6.22 9.26 -16.71
CA ASN A 84 -6.10 9.71 -18.10
C ASN A 84 -6.97 8.88 -19.04
N GLU A 85 -6.96 7.57 -18.92
CA GLU A 85 -7.75 6.64 -19.75
C GLU A 85 -9.26 6.90 -19.61
N LYS A 86 -9.71 7.31 -18.42
CA LYS A 86 -11.13 7.54 -18.14
C LYS A 86 -11.62 8.96 -18.42
N TYR A 87 -10.82 9.96 -18.06
CA TYR A 87 -11.27 11.36 -18.00
C TYR A 87 -10.65 12.26 -19.06
N LYS A 88 -9.66 11.78 -19.83
CA LYS A 88 -9.29 12.52 -21.04
C LYS A 88 -10.45 12.42 -22.03
N ARG A 89 -11.08 13.56 -22.27
CA ARG A 89 -11.82 13.81 -23.52
C ARG A 89 -10.80 14.15 -24.60
N ASP A 90 -10.99 13.60 -25.79
CA ASP A 90 -10.37 14.11 -27.01
C ASP A 90 -10.74 15.59 -27.24
#